data_AF-O17571-F1
#
_entry.id   AF-O17571-F1
#
_cell.length_a   1.000
_cell.length_b   1.000
_cell.length_c   1.000
_cell.angle_alpha   90.00
_cell.angle_beta   90.00
_cell.angle_gamma   90.00
#
_symmetry.space_group_name_H-M   'P 1'
#
loop_
_entity.id
_entity.type
_entity.pdbx_description
1 polymer ?
#
loop_
_entity_poly.entity_id
_entity_poly.type
_entity_poly.pdbx_seq_one_letter_code
_entity_poly.pdbx_strand_id
1 'polypeptide(L)'
;MLAQIPFNIISCLSLFLDIILITLIIKKSSSSMANYKYLMLISSFLKVFIGVLHFINQPKVHFYQASYVIYSENPVGLPRAVSFWVLALDCAAFAMTLYLLAFHFVYRYLADLKPDQLYFFTFPYSLIFTGIFSFMTLNWWLSAVFFAGESGSVDEYIGSNMLQKFNLTPVEFSYISSIFYKKNLQTGVEELSLHDFLLLINLMFIIDTGFLIIGYCWLKLQKVFSHTTKQYLSLSKRTLEMQTQLFKCIVAQTLFPMFFLLIPSGCILLFPLFKFEPGPVETIFLPMMGAQTVVDSMVPMYQVVP
;
A
#
# COMPACT_ATOMS: atom_id res chain seq x y z
N MET A 1 -14.95 5.70 -17.17
CA MET A 1 -13.94 5.54 -18.24
C MET A 1 -12.76 6.51 -18.09
N LEU A 2 -12.97 7.84 -17.98
CA LEU A 2 -11.88 8.83 -17.92
C LEU A 2 -10.89 8.65 -16.74
N ALA A 3 -11.35 8.18 -15.58
CA ALA A 3 -10.47 7.92 -14.43
C ALA A 3 -9.65 6.60 -14.53
N GLN A 4 -10.05 5.67 -15.40
CA GLN A 4 -9.36 4.39 -15.60
C GLN A 4 -8.06 4.56 -16.40
N ILE A 5 -8.07 5.50 -17.34
CA ILE A 5 -6.92 5.81 -18.20
C ILE A 5 -5.71 6.22 -17.33
N PRO A 6 -5.84 7.16 -16.36
CA PRO A 6 -4.79 7.44 -15.39
C PRO A 6 -4.26 6.20 -14.66
N PHE A 7 -5.15 5.35 -14.14
CA PHE A 7 -4.75 4.18 -13.36
C PHE A 7 -3.89 3.22 -14.19
N ASN A 8 -4.37 2.82 -15.36
CA ASN A 8 -3.65 1.88 -16.22
C ASN A 8 -2.32 2.46 -16.71
N ILE A 9 -2.25 3.77 -17.02
CA ILE A 9 -1.00 4.44 -17.39
C ILE A 9 0.00 4.42 -16.23
N ILE A 10 -0.45 4.72 -15.00
CA ILE A 10 0.37 4.68 -13.79
C ILE A 10 0.90 3.26 -13.55
N SER A 11 0.04 2.25 -13.67
CA SER A 11 0.45 0.84 -13.53
C SER A 11 1.50 0.43 -14.56
N CYS A 12 1.29 0.75 -15.84
CA CYS A 12 2.27 0.47 -16.90
C CYS A 12 3.59 1.20 -16.68
N LEU A 13 3.54 2.48 -16.26
CA LEU A 13 4.73 3.26 -15.95
C LEU A 13 5.50 2.66 -14.75
N SER A 14 4.78 2.27 -13.69
CA SER A 14 5.39 1.60 -12.54
C SER A 14 6.08 0.31 -12.95
N LEU A 15 5.40 -0.56 -13.71
CA LEU A 15 5.97 -1.80 -14.22
C LEU A 15 7.28 -1.55 -14.99
N PHE A 16 7.27 -0.59 -15.90
CA PHE A 16 8.44 -0.23 -16.69
C PHE A 16 9.60 0.26 -15.81
N LEU A 17 9.33 1.16 -14.86
CA LEU A 17 10.35 1.69 -13.96
C LEU A 17 10.90 0.61 -13.02
N ASP A 18 10.06 -0.26 -12.47
CA ASP A 18 10.51 -1.35 -11.60
C ASP A 18 11.37 -2.36 -12.36
N ILE A 19 11.07 -2.68 -13.62
CA ILE A 19 11.92 -3.54 -14.47
C ILE A 19 13.29 -2.89 -14.73
N ILE A 20 13.33 -1.58 -14.99
CA ILE A 20 14.60 -0.83 -15.11
C ILE A 20 15.36 -0.89 -13.79
N LEU A 21 14.68 -0.67 -12.68
CA LEU A 21 15.28 -0.66 -11.34
C LEU A 21 15.88 -2.03 -11.02
N ILE A 22 15.17 -3.14 -11.30
CA ILE A 22 15.69 -4.50 -11.15
C ILE A 22 16.97 -4.67 -11.96
N THR A 23 16.96 -4.22 -13.22
CA THR A 23 18.13 -4.32 -14.12
C THR A 23 19.33 -3.53 -13.56
N LEU A 24 19.10 -2.32 -13.04
CA LEU A 24 20.13 -1.49 -12.41
C LEU A 24 20.66 -2.11 -11.11
N ILE A 25 19.78 -2.64 -10.26
CA ILE A 25 20.18 -3.31 -9.02
C ILE A 25 21.05 -4.53 -9.34
N ILE A 26 20.68 -5.34 -10.32
CA ILE A 26 21.46 -6.54 -10.67
C ILE A 26 22.82 -6.15 -11.27
N LYS A 27 22.85 -5.21 -12.21
CA LYS A 27 24.05 -4.91 -13.02
C LYS A 27 24.99 -3.86 -12.42
N LYS A 28 24.49 -2.91 -11.64
CA LYS A 28 25.26 -1.72 -11.20
C LYS A 28 25.42 -1.57 -9.68
N SER A 29 24.66 -2.31 -8.87
CA SER A 29 24.78 -2.17 -7.41
C SER A 29 26.21 -2.52 -6.96
N SER A 30 26.87 -1.62 -6.23
CA SER A 30 28.18 -1.92 -5.65
C SER A 30 28.06 -2.98 -4.53
N SER A 31 29.14 -3.72 -4.26
CA SER A 31 29.20 -4.68 -3.15
C SER A 31 28.99 -4.04 -1.78
N SER A 32 29.18 -2.72 -1.66
CA SER A 32 28.94 -1.96 -0.42
C SER A 32 27.48 -1.97 0.04
N MET A 33 26.53 -2.20 -0.88
CA MET A 33 25.10 -2.28 -0.56
C MET A 33 24.62 -3.70 -0.21
N ALA A 34 25.54 -4.65 0.07
CA ALA A 34 25.30 -6.10 0.15
C ALA A 34 23.88 -6.52 0.58
N ASN A 35 23.53 -6.40 1.87
CA ASN A 35 22.24 -6.84 2.37
C ASN A 35 21.06 -5.96 1.93
N TYR A 36 21.29 -4.65 1.75
CA TYR A 36 20.27 -3.73 1.25
C TYR A 36 19.82 -4.09 -0.16
N LYS A 37 20.73 -4.62 -0.98
CA LYS A 37 20.47 -5.07 -2.35
C LYS A 37 19.31 -6.08 -2.38
N TYR A 38 19.29 -7.04 -1.45
CA TYR A 38 18.23 -8.06 -1.42
C TYR A 38 16.87 -7.45 -1.07
N LEU A 39 16.82 -6.52 -0.11
CA LEU A 39 15.60 -5.82 0.24
C LEU A 39 15.05 -5.00 -0.94
N MET A 40 15.92 -4.22 -1.61
CA MET A 40 15.53 -3.48 -2.82
C MET A 40 15.04 -4.41 -3.93
N LEU A 41 15.73 -5.53 -4.16
CA LEU A 41 15.36 -6.49 -5.19
C LEU A 41 14.00 -7.14 -4.91
N ILE A 42 13.75 -7.58 -3.68
CA ILE A 42 12.47 -8.14 -3.24
C ILE A 42 11.35 -7.10 -3.42
N SER A 43 11.58 -5.86 -2.99
CA SER A 43 10.63 -4.76 -3.13
C SER A 43 10.27 -4.51 -4.59
N SER A 44 11.26 -4.44 -5.48
CA SER A 44 11.01 -4.23 -6.91
C SER A 44 10.28 -5.41 -7.56
N PHE A 45 10.62 -6.66 -7.25
CA PHE A 45 9.89 -7.82 -7.76
C PHE A 45 8.43 -7.85 -7.29
N LEU A 46 8.18 -7.52 -6.02
CA LEU A 46 6.83 -7.42 -5.49
C LEU A 46 6.04 -6.27 -6.13
N LYS A 47 6.67 -5.13 -6.41
CA LYS A 47 6.02 -4.03 -7.16
C LYS A 47 5.64 -4.44 -8.58
N VAL A 48 6.50 -5.21 -9.27
CA VAL A 48 6.14 -5.79 -10.57
C VAL A 48 4.93 -6.72 -10.44
N PHE A 49 4.92 -7.60 -9.44
CA PHE A 49 3.81 -8.50 -9.18
C PHE A 49 2.50 -7.73 -8.92
N ILE A 50 2.52 -6.72 -8.05
CA ILE A 50 1.36 -5.87 -7.75
C ILE A 50 0.88 -5.13 -9.01
N GLY A 51 1.80 -4.60 -9.82
CA GLY A 51 1.45 -3.95 -11.08
C GLY A 51 0.73 -4.88 -12.06
N VAL A 52 1.12 -6.17 -12.11
CA VAL A 52 0.43 -7.19 -12.90
C VAL A 52 -0.97 -7.48 -12.35
N LEU A 53 -1.12 -7.62 -11.03
CA LEU A 53 -2.44 -7.84 -10.42
C LEU A 53 -3.39 -6.66 -10.69
N HIS A 54 -2.92 -5.43 -10.50
CA HIS A 54 -3.68 -4.21 -10.82
C HIS A 54 -4.10 -4.14 -12.29
N PHE A 55 -3.23 -4.55 -13.22
CA PHE A 55 -3.56 -4.60 -14.63
C PHE A 55 -4.65 -5.63 -14.95
N ILE A 56 -4.60 -6.80 -14.30
CA ILE A 56 -5.57 -7.89 -14.47
C ILE A 56 -6.95 -7.49 -13.93
N ASN A 57 -7.03 -6.96 -12.71
CA ASN A 57 -8.32 -6.69 -12.06
C ASN A 57 -8.87 -5.30 -12.32
N GLN A 58 -8.02 -4.29 -12.49
CA GLN A 58 -8.45 -2.90 -12.60
C GLN A 58 -9.42 -2.49 -11.47
N PRO A 59 -9.00 -2.62 -10.19
CA PRO A 59 -9.89 -2.38 -9.06
C PRO A 59 -10.36 -0.93 -9.01
N LYS A 60 -11.63 -0.75 -8.60
CA LYS A 60 -12.30 0.53 -8.41
C LYS A 60 -12.88 0.59 -7.00
N VAL A 61 -13.02 1.79 -6.46
CA VAL A 61 -13.71 2.00 -5.18
C VAL A 61 -14.97 2.81 -5.41
N HIS A 62 -16.03 2.43 -4.71
CA HIS A 62 -17.27 3.16 -4.66
C HIS A 62 -17.80 3.22 -3.23
N PHE A 63 -18.31 4.38 -2.81
CA PHE A 63 -18.93 4.57 -1.51
C PHE A 63 -20.44 4.68 -1.65
N TYR A 64 -21.16 3.92 -0.83
CA TYR A 64 -22.62 3.98 -0.78
C TYR A 64 -23.12 3.89 0.66
N GLN A 65 -23.68 4.99 1.15
CA GLN A 65 -24.13 5.14 2.52
C GLN A 65 -23.05 4.67 3.51
N ALA A 66 -23.37 3.64 4.30
CA ALA A 66 -22.54 3.02 5.32
C ALA A 66 -21.50 2.02 4.79
N SER A 67 -21.23 1.97 3.49
CA SER A 67 -20.29 1.02 2.90
C SER A 67 -19.27 1.62 1.95
N TYR A 68 -18.12 0.96 1.88
CA TYR A 68 -17.24 1.02 0.71
C TYR A 68 -17.39 -0.29 -0.06
N VAL A 69 -17.23 -0.23 -1.37
CA VAL A 69 -17.21 -1.36 -2.29
C VAL A 69 -15.96 -1.23 -3.14
N ILE A 70 -15.01 -2.13 -2.96
CA ILE A 70 -13.88 -2.29 -3.86
C ILE A 70 -14.28 -3.36 -4.86
N TYR A 71 -14.36 -3.02 -6.14
CA TYR A 71 -14.89 -3.93 -7.17
C TYR A 71 -14.02 -3.98 -8.42
N SER A 72 -14.15 -5.07 -9.16
CA SER A 72 -13.53 -5.32 -10.45
C SER A 72 -14.56 -5.87 -11.43
N GLU A 73 -14.65 -5.26 -12.61
CA GLU A 73 -15.44 -5.78 -13.74
C GLU A 73 -14.77 -6.98 -14.43
N ASN A 74 -13.64 -7.46 -13.89
CA ASN A 74 -12.93 -8.64 -14.39
C ASN A 74 -12.63 -8.57 -15.90
N PRO A 75 -11.88 -7.56 -16.37
CA PRO A 75 -11.70 -7.29 -17.81
C PRO A 75 -10.97 -8.41 -18.56
N VAL A 76 -10.19 -9.24 -17.85
CA VAL A 76 -9.49 -10.40 -18.42
C VAL A 76 -10.41 -11.62 -18.57
N GLY A 77 -11.61 -11.60 -17.97
CA GLY A 77 -12.57 -12.71 -18.06
C GLY A 77 -12.17 -13.93 -17.25
N LEU A 78 -11.55 -13.73 -16.07
CA LEU A 78 -11.23 -14.82 -15.14
C LEU A 78 -12.52 -15.48 -14.61
N PRO A 79 -12.49 -16.75 -14.17
CA PRO A 79 -13.60 -17.30 -13.40
C PRO A 79 -13.90 -16.42 -12.18
N ARG A 80 -15.18 -16.18 -11.85
CA ARG A 80 -15.59 -15.24 -10.78
C ARG A 80 -14.85 -15.48 -9.46
N ALA A 81 -14.79 -16.73 -9.02
CA ALA A 81 -14.05 -17.09 -7.81
C ALA A 81 -12.57 -16.64 -7.90
N VAL A 82 -11.90 -16.89 -9.02
CA VAL A 82 -10.51 -16.46 -9.21
C VAL A 82 -10.41 -14.93 -9.19
N SER A 83 -11.30 -14.23 -9.91
CA SER A 83 -11.31 -12.75 -9.92
C SER A 83 -11.48 -12.17 -8.52
N PHE A 84 -12.40 -12.71 -7.71
CA PHE A 84 -12.61 -12.32 -6.32
C PHE A 84 -11.35 -12.53 -5.46
N TRP A 85 -10.72 -13.70 -5.53
CA TRP A 85 -9.51 -13.99 -4.74
C TRP A 85 -8.33 -13.10 -5.13
N VAL A 86 -8.18 -12.80 -6.42
CA VAL A 86 -7.14 -11.88 -6.93
C VAL A 86 -7.46 -10.44 -6.51
N LEU A 87 -8.73 -10.02 -6.51
CA LEU A 87 -9.15 -8.70 -6.01
C LEU A 87 -8.85 -8.54 -4.51
N ALA A 88 -9.03 -9.60 -3.73
CA ALA A 88 -8.64 -9.60 -2.32
C ALA A 88 -7.12 -9.50 -2.15
N LEU A 89 -6.36 -10.11 -3.06
CA LEU A 89 -4.91 -10.02 -3.06
C LEU A 89 -4.44 -8.60 -3.44
N ASP A 90 -5.14 -7.90 -4.34
CA ASP A 90 -4.91 -6.48 -4.63
C ASP A 90 -5.12 -5.61 -3.38
N CYS A 91 -6.14 -5.89 -2.58
CA CYS A 91 -6.32 -5.17 -1.31
C CYS A 91 -5.14 -5.44 -0.35
N ALA A 92 -4.67 -6.69 -0.26
CA ALA A 92 -3.52 -7.06 0.56
C ALA A 92 -2.17 -6.55 0.01
N ALA A 93 -2.08 -6.20 -1.27
CA ALA A 93 -0.91 -5.57 -1.87
C ALA A 93 -0.55 -4.24 -1.21
N PHE A 94 -1.53 -3.56 -0.61
CA PHE A 94 -1.28 -2.40 0.24
C PHE A 94 -0.41 -2.77 1.45
N ALA A 95 -0.76 -3.85 2.17
CA ALA A 95 0.02 -4.34 3.31
C ALA A 95 1.45 -4.70 2.87
N MET A 96 1.58 -5.36 1.71
CA MET A 96 2.89 -5.69 1.14
C MET A 96 3.74 -4.43 0.96
N THR A 97 3.18 -3.41 0.31
CA THR A 97 3.87 -2.14 0.03
C THR A 97 4.25 -1.41 1.32
N LEU A 98 3.31 -1.30 2.26
CA LEU A 98 3.51 -0.62 3.54
C LEU A 98 4.62 -1.27 4.37
N TYR A 99 4.63 -2.60 4.52
CA TYR A 99 5.61 -3.28 5.35
C TYR A 99 6.99 -3.35 4.71
N LEU A 100 7.08 -3.47 3.38
CA LEU A 100 8.36 -3.30 2.68
C LEU A 100 8.94 -1.91 2.92
N LEU A 101 8.10 -0.87 2.78
CA LEU A 101 8.50 0.50 3.07
C LEU A 101 8.96 0.64 4.53
N ALA A 102 8.22 0.11 5.49
CA ALA A 102 8.62 0.09 6.89
C ALA A 102 9.99 -0.60 7.09
N PHE A 103 10.25 -1.71 6.40
CA PHE A 103 11.54 -2.40 6.46
C PHE A 103 12.68 -1.61 5.81
N HIS A 104 12.43 -0.84 4.75
CA HIS A 104 13.42 0.10 4.23
C HIS A 104 13.80 1.15 5.28
N PHE A 105 12.82 1.68 6.02
CA PHE A 105 13.06 2.61 7.12
C PHE A 105 13.82 1.97 8.28
N VAL A 106 13.47 0.75 8.68
CA VAL A 106 14.18 0.00 9.72
C VAL A 106 15.62 -0.28 9.28
N TYR A 107 15.83 -0.74 8.05
CA TYR A 107 17.17 -0.99 7.51
C TYR A 107 18.02 0.27 7.59
N ARG A 108 17.50 1.40 7.12
CA ARG A 108 18.21 2.68 7.13
C ARG A 108 18.53 3.15 8.55
N TYR A 109 17.55 3.02 9.47
CA TYR A 109 17.76 3.31 10.88
C TYR A 109 18.88 2.45 11.49
N LEU A 110 18.90 1.14 11.23
CA LEU A 110 19.95 0.26 11.73
C LEU A 110 21.30 0.58 11.07
N ALA A 111 21.36 0.75 9.76
CA ALA A 111 22.60 1.06 9.05
C ALA A 111 23.26 2.37 9.55
N ASP A 112 22.45 3.40 9.78
CA ASP A 112 22.94 4.74 10.15
C ASP A 112 23.19 4.89 11.67
N LEU A 113 22.35 4.31 12.53
CA LEU A 113 22.41 4.53 13.99
C LEU A 113 22.86 3.31 14.80
N LYS A 114 22.67 2.09 14.29
CA LYS A 114 22.93 0.83 15.01
C LYS A 114 23.53 -0.23 14.10
N PRO A 115 24.70 0.04 13.49
CA PRO A 115 25.30 -0.87 12.50
C PRO A 115 25.62 -2.24 13.09
N ASP A 116 25.86 -2.32 14.40
CA ASP A 116 26.02 -3.55 15.17
C ASP A 116 24.77 -4.46 15.13
N GLN A 117 23.58 -3.89 14.88
CA GLN A 117 22.32 -4.62 14.78
C GLN A 117 21.93 -4.96 13.33
N LEU A 118 22.75 -4.60 12.34
CA LEU A 118 22.44 -4.89 10.94
C LEU A 118 22.40 -6.39 10.61
N TYR A 119 22.93 -7.24 11.51
CA TYR A 119 22.84 -8.71 11.39
C TYR A 119 21.39 -9.22 11.33
N PHE A 120 20.40 -8.45 11.83
CA PHE A 120 18.98 -8.81 11.68
C PHE A 120 18.53 -8.91 10.21
N PHE A 121 19.21 -8.23 9.29
CA PHE A 121 18.96 -8.35 7.84
C PHE A 121 19.82 -9.43 7.16
N THR A 122 20.53 -10.24 7.94
CA THR A 122 21.33 -11.37 7.46
C THR A 122 20.63 -12.68 7.82
N PHE A 123 20.71 -13.68 6.95
CA PHE A 123 20.20 -15.02 7.25
C PHE A 123 20.95 -15.62 8.46
N PRO A 124 20.26 -16.26 9.42
CA PRO A 124 18.83 -16.60 9.43
C PRO A 124 17.91 -15.53 10.04
N TYR A 125 18.45 -14.51 10.69
CA TYR A 125 17.65 -13.49 11.40
C TYR A 125 16.70 -12.70 10.49
N SER A 126 17.04 -12.56 9.20
CA SER A 126 16.16 -11.93 8.20
C SER A 126 14.81 -12.63 8.05
N LEU A 127 14.69 -13.90 8.42
CA LEU A 127 13.42 -14.65 8.42
C LEU A 127 12.38 -14.03 9.36
N ILE A 128 12.78 -13.27 10.38
CA ILE A 128 11.85 -12.55 11.26
C ILE A 128 11.04 -11.53 10.44
N PHE A 129 11.72 -10.74 9.60
CA PHE A 129 11.06 -9.77 8.73
C PHE A 129 10.19 -10.45 7.67
N THR A 130 10.68 -11.55 7.07
CA THR A 130 9.87 -12.36 6.15
C THR A 130 8.61 -12.89 6.85
N GLY A 131 8.73 -13.40 8.07
CA GLY A 131 7.61 -13.88 8.87
C GLY A 131 6.59 -12.79 9.17
N ILE A 132 7.04 -11.60 9.59
CA ILE A 132 6.17 -10.43 9.84
C ILE A 132 5.46 -10.03 8.55
N PHE A 133 6.20 -9.89 7.44
CA PHE A 133 5.64 -9.51 6.15
C PHE A 133 4.57 -10.50 5.67
N SER A 134 4.88 -11.80 5.70
CA SER A 134 3.94 -12.85 5.32
C SER A 134 2.73 -12.87 6.23
N PHE A 135 2.92 -12.76 7.54
CA PHE A 135 1.81 -12.74 8.50
C PHE A 135 0.88 -11.56 8.24
N MET A 136 1.40 -10.33 8.11
CA MET A 136 0.57 -9.14 7.91
C MET A 136 -0.15 -9.15 6.57
N THR A 137 0.53 -9.61 5.51
CA THR A 137 -0.07 -9.74 4.17
C THR A 137 -1.16 -10.80 4.14
N LEU A 138 -0.91 -11.99 4.70
CA LEU A 138 -1.90 -13.05 4.79
C LEU A 138 -3.06 -12.66 5.69
N ASN A 139 -2.78 -11.95 6.79
CA ASN A 139 -3.82 -11.48 7.69
C ASN A 139 -4.78 -10.54 6.96
N TRP A 140 -4.29 -9.54 6.22
CA TRP A 140 -5.15 -8.67 5.42
C TRP A 140 -5.90 -9.47 4.35
N TRP A 141 -5.21 -10.30 3.57
CA TRP A 141 -5.80 -11.03 2.45
C TRP A 141 -6.94 -11.95 2.90
N LEU A 142 -6.69 -12.80 3.90
CA LEU A 142 -7.70 -13.71 4.43
C LEU A 142 -8.82 -12.94 5.13
N SER A 143 -8.51 -11.83 5.81
CA SER A 143 -9.55 -11.03 6.46
C SER A 143 -10.49 -10.39 5.42
N ALA A 144 -9.95 -9.90 4.30
CA ALA A 144 -10.75 -9.39 3.18
C ALA A 144 -11.63 -10.48 2.57
N VAL A 145 -11.10 -11.69 2.38
CA VAL A 145 -11.85 -12.83 1.82
C VAL A 145 -12.99 -13.27 2.74
N PHE A 146 -12.71 -13.46 4.04
CA PHE A 146 -13.67 -14.10 4.95
C PHE A 146 -14.64 -13.14 5.63
N PHE A 147 -14.28 -11.86 5.79
CA PHE A 147 -15.13 -10.89 6.51
C PHE A 147 -15.76 -9.82 5.59
N ALA A 148 -15.18 -9.57 4.41
CA ALA A 148 -15.69 -8.60 3.44
C ALA A 148 -15.99 -9.22 2.06
N GLY A 149 -16.08 -10.56 2.00
CA GLY A 149 -16.36 -11.29 0.77
C GLY A 149 -17.78 -11.08 0.25
N GLU A 150 -18.03 -11.53 -0.99
CA GLU A 150 -19.33 -11.43 -1.65
C GLU A 150 -20.43 -12.18 -0.88
N SER A 151 -21.60 -11.56 -0.73
CA SER A 151 -22.77 -12.20 -0.11
C SER A 151 -24.07 -11.66 -0.69
N GLY A 152 -25.12 -12.49 -0.70
CA GLY A 152 -26.44 -12.06 -1.21
C GLY A 152 -27.02 -10.85 -0.47
N SER A 153 -26.73 -10.72 0.83
CA SER A 153 -27.13 -9.54 1.61
C SER A 153 -26.42 -8.25 1.18
N VAL A 154 -25.16 -8.34 0.73
CA VAL A 154 -24.45 -7.19 0.18
C VAL A 154 -24.95 -6.89 -1.23
N ASP A 155 -25.22 -7.91 -2.05
CA ASP A 155 -25.81 -7.76 -3.39
C ASP A 155 -27.14 -6.98 -3.35
N GLU A 156 -28.03 -7.32 -2.41
CA GLU A 156 -29.29 -6.61 -2.20
C GLU A 156 -29.08 -5.16 -1.77
N TYR A 157 -28.05 -4.90 -0.96
CA TYR A 157 -27.76 -3.57 -0.43
C TYR A 157 -27.15 -2.64 -1.49
N ILE A 158 -26.19 -3.11 -2.30
CA ILE A 158 -25.48 -2.27 -3.28
C ILE A 158 -26.09 -2.35 -4.70
N GLY A 159 -26.84 -3.41 -5.01
CA GLY A 159 -27.18 -3.78 -6.38
C GLY A 159 -27.93 -2.71 -7.17
N SER A 160 -28.95 -2.08 -6.57
CA SER A 160 -29.70 -1.01 -7.24
C SER A 160 -28.83 0.23 -7.49
N ASN A 161 -27.92 0.55 -6.56
CA ASN A 161 -27.05 1.70 -6.70
C ASN A 161 -25.96 1.45 -7.75
N MET A 162 -25.35 0.26 -7.75
CA MET A 162 -24.36 -0.15 -8.75
C MET A 162 -24.96 -0.16 -10.16
N LEU A 163 -26.21 -0.65 -10.30
CA LEU A 163 -26.94 -0.60 -11.56
C LEU A 163 -27.21 0.86 -11.99
N GLN A 164 -27.68 1.71 -11.08
CA GLN A 164 -28.00 3.10 -11.41
C GLN A 164 -26.76 3.92 -11.81
N LYS A 165 -25.64 3.75 -11.09
CA LYS A 165 -24.45 4.60 -11.22
C LYS A 165 -23.45 4.09 -12.26
N PHE A 166 -23.31 2.77 -12.36
CA PHE A 166 -22.31 2.13 -13.23
C PHE A 166 -22.92 1.20 -14.28
N ASN A 167 -24.24 1.00 -14.27
CA ASN A 167 -24.92 0.03 -15.14
C ASN A 167 -24.34 -1.38 -14.99
N LEU A 168 -24.05 -1.77 -13.75
CA LEU A 168 -23.51 -3.07 -13.38
C LEU A 168 -24.46 -3.80 -12.43
N THR A 169 -24.76 -5.05 -12.74
CA THR A 169 -25.48 -5.98 -11.86
C THR A 169 -24.48 -6.77 -11.00
N PRO A 170 -24.87 -7.24 -9.79
CA PRO A 170 -23.96 -7.95 -8.88
C PRO A 170 -23.31 -9.24 -9.41
N VAL A 171 -23.74 -9.75 -10.57
CA VAL A 171 -23.16 -10.92 -11.23
C VAL A 171 -22.06 -10.56 -12.24
N GLU A 172 -21.97 -9.29 -12.64
CA GLU A 172 -21.04 -8.80 -13.67
C GLU A 172 -19.69 -8.33 -13.11
N PHE A 173 -19.57 -8.19 -11.79
CA PHE A 173 -18.34 -7.77 -11.14
C PHE A 173 -18.05 -8.63 -9.91
N SER A 174 -16.77 -8.74 -9.58
CA SER A 174 -16.34 -9.26 -8.28
C SER A 174 -16.11 -8.10 -7.33
N TYR A 175 -16.45 -8.27 -6.05
CA TYR A 175 -16.24 -7.19 -5.08
C TYR A 175 -15.82 -7.66 -3.69
N ILE A 176 -15.28 -6.71 -2.94
CA ILE A 176 -15.04 -6.75 -1.50
C ILE A 176 -15.72 -5.54 -0.91
N SER A 177 -16.54 -5.74 0.11
CA SER A 177 -17.38 -4.69 0.66
C SER A 177 -17.49 -4.83 2.16
N SER A 178 -17.56 -3.69 2.84
CA SER A 178 -17.90 -3.65 4.25
C SER A 178 -19.04 -2.69 4.49
N ILE A 179 -20.09 -3.15 5.16
CA ILE A 179 -21.28 -2.36 5.48
C ILE A 179 -21.36 -2.22 7.00
N PHE A 180 -21.05 -1.04 7.51
CA PHE A 180 -20.93 -0.83 8.96
C PHE A 180 -22.28 -0.75 9.68
N TYR A 181 -23.31 -0.27 8.98
CA TYR A 181 -24.64 -0.09 9.53
C TYR A 181 -25.64 -0.83 8.64
N LYS A 182 -26.21 -1.92 9.16
CA LYS A 182 -27.15 -2.79 8.43
C LYS A 182 -28.53 -2.67 9.03
N LYS A 183 -29.58 -2.54 8.22
CA LYS A 183 -30.96 -2.55 8.72
C LYS A 183 -31.36 -3.98 9.07
N ASN A 184 -31.82 -4.18 10.30
CA ASN A 184 -32.44 -5.42 10.71
C ASN A 184 -33.79 -5.57 9.99
N LEU A 185 -33.96 -6.68 9.26
CA LEU A 185 -35.15 -6.94 8.45
C LEU A 185 -36.45 -7.01 9.26
N GLN A 186 -36.38 -7.39 10.55
CA GLN A 186 -37.56 -7.55 11.40
C GLN A 186 -37.99 -6.24 12.07
N THR A 187 -37.03 -5.45 12.54
CA THR A 187 -37.30 -4.23 13.31
C THR A 187 -37.22 -2.97 12.46
N GLY A 188 -36.58 -3.04 11.28
CA GLY A 188 -36.25 -1.89 10.45
C GLY A 188 -35.17 -0.97 11.04
N VAL A 189 -34.69 -1.28 12.26
CA VAL A 189 -33.69 -0.50 12.98
C VAL A 189 -32.31 -0.79 12.39
N GLU A 190 -31.51 0.26 12.28
CA GLU A 190 -30.13 0.14 11.82
C GLU A 190 -29.23 -0.34 12.96
N GLU A 191 -28.56 -1.47 12.75
CA GLU A 191 -27.68 -2.13 13.71
C GLU A 191 -26.24 -2.10 13.21
N LEU A 192 -25.30 -2.02 14.16
CA LEU A 192 -23.87 -2.06 13.86
C LEU A 192 -23.48 -3.48 13.43
N SER A 193 -22.82 -3.59 12.29
CA SER A 193 -22.27 -4.87 11.85
C SER A 193 -20.95 -5.15 12.56
N LEU A 194 -21.01 -5.91 13.66
CA LEU A 194 -19.83 -6.23 14.48
C LEU A 194 -18.68 -6.83 13.65
N HIS A 195 -18.99 -7.68 12.67
CA HIS A 195 -18.00 -8.32 11.80
C HIS A 195 -17.23 -7.29 10.95
N ASP A 196 -17.93 -6.30 10.38
CA ASP A 196 -17.32 -5.23 9.58
C ASP A 196 -16.47 -4.29 10.46
N PHE A 197 -16.93 -4.00 11.68
CA PHE A 197 -16.15 -3.23 12.65
C PHE A 197 -14.88 -3.95 13.12
N LEU A 198 -14.95 -5.26 13.35
CA LEU A 198 -13.78 -6.06 13.70
C LEU A 198 -12.76 -6.11 12.55
N LEU A 199 -13.24 -6.23 11.30
CA LEU A 199 -12.40 -6.12 10.13
C LEU A 199 -11.72 -4.74 10.07
N LEU A 200 -12.47 -3.66 10.23
CA LEU A 200 -11.91 -2.31 10.26
C LEU A 200 -10.82 -2.16 11.33
N ILE A 201 -11.07 -2.62 12.57
CA ILE A 201 -10.08 -2.54 13.65
C ILE A 201 -8.81 -3.33 13.28
N ASN A 202 -8.96 -4.50 12.68
CA ASN A 202 -7.83 -5.29 12.21
C ASN A 202 -7.03 -4.54 11.13
N LEU A 203 -7.71 -4.00 10.11
CA LEU A 203 -7.04 -3.27 9.03
C LEU A 203 -6.35 -2.00 9.53
N MET A 204 -7.01 -1.24 10.41
CA MET A 204 -6.42 -0.07 11.06
C MET A 204 -5.21 -0.46 11.90
N PHE A 205 -5.26 -1.57 12.64
CA PHE A 205 -4.10 -2.07 13.37
C PHE A 205 -2.92 -2.34 12.44
N ILE A 206 -3.12 -3.01 11.29
CA ILE A 206 -2.04 -3.28 10.32
C ILE A 206 -1.45 -1.98 9.76
N ILE A 207 -2.29 -1.00 9.42
CA ILE A 207 -1.90 0.31 8.90
C ILE A 207 -1.11 1.09 9.96
N ASP A 208 -1.68 1.23 11.15
CA ASP A 208 -1.12 2.01 12.25
C ASP A 208 0.22 1.44 12.69
N THR A 209 0.36 0.12 12.83
CA THR A 209 1.65 -0.48 13.19
C THR A 209 2.71 -0.25 12.11
N GLY A 210 2.35 -0.33 10.83
CA GLY A 210 3.26 -0.02 9.73
C GLY A 210 3.75 1.43 9.77
N PHE A 211 2.83 2.38 9.93
CA PHE A 211 3.17 3.80 10.03
C PHE A 211 3.86 4.19 11.35
N LEU A 212 3.58 3.50 12.46
CA LEU A 212 4.31 3.68 13.72
C LEU A 212 5.78 3.26 13.58
N ILE A 213 6.06 2.15 12.89
CA ILE A 213 7.44 1.72 12.59
C ILE A 213 8.15 2.77 11.73
N ILE A 214 7.50 3.23 10.65
CA ILE A 214 8.04 4.28 9.76
C ILE A 214 8.31 5.56 10.56
N GLY A 215 7.32 6.03 11.33
CA GLY A 215 7.40 7.24 12.14
C GLY A 215 8.49 7.19 13.20
N TYR A 216 8.63 6.06 13.90
CA TYR A 216 9.70 5.84 14.88
C TYR A 216 11.09 5.92 14.23
N CYS A 217 11.30 5.17 13.14
CA CYS A 217 12.57 5.16 12.41
C CYS A 217 12.89 6.55 11.86
N TRP A 218 11.89 7.21 11.27
CA TRP A 218 12.01 8.56 10.73
C TRP A 218 12.42 9.58 11.79
N LEU A 219 11.74 9.62 12.95
CA LEU A 219 12.06 10.55 14.04
C LEU A 219 13.50 10.35 14.57
N LYS A 220 13.95 9.10 14.64
CA LYS A 220 15.34 8.79 15.07
C LYS A 220 16.37 9.23 14.04
N LEU A 221 16.13 8.91 12.77
CA LEU A 221 16.97 9.36 11.65
C LEU A 221 17.04 10.89 11.62
N GLN A 222 15.90 11.57 11.66
CA GLN A 222 15.82 13.03 11.60
C GLN A 222 16.62 13.70 12.73
N LYS A 223 16.50 13.19 13.97
CA LYS A 223 17.27 13.72 15.12
C LYS A 223 18.77 13.62 14.87
N VAL A 224 19.26 12.47 14.41
CA VAL A 224 20.69 12.28 14.11
C VAL A 224 21.13 13.21 13.00
N PHE A 225 20.45 13.21 11.85
CA PHE A 225 20.81 14.08 10.74
C PHE A 225 20.80 15.57 11.14
N SER A 226 19.80 16.04 11.89
CA SER A 226 19.73 17.44 12.35
C SER A 226 20.89 17.83 13.28
N HIS A 227 21.31 16.91 14.17
CA HIS A 227 22.47 17.16 15.04
C HIS A 227 23.79 17.10 14.27
N THR A 228 23.98 16.11 13.40
CA THR A 228 25.26 15.95 12.72
C THR A 228 25.46 17.02 11.64
N THR A 229 24.42 17.50 10.95
CA THR A 229 24.53 18.65 10.01
C THR A 229 25.11 19.89 10.69
N LYS A 230 24.81 20.14 11.97
CA LYS A 230 25.42 21.25 12.72
C LYS A 230 26.91 21.05 12.97
N GLN A 231 27.35 19.81 13.19
CA GLN A 231 28.78 19.48 13.35
C GLN A 231 29.52 19.47 12.00
N TYR A 232 28.84 19.09 10.91
CA TYR A 232 29.42 19.04 9.56
C TYR A 232 29.73 20.40 8.94
N LEU A 233 29.30 21.51 9.55
CA LEU A 233 29.69 22.86 9.12
C LEU A 233 31.21 23.06 9.12
N SER A 234 31.97 22.25 9.89
CA SER A 234 33.44 22.24 9.88
C SER A 234 34.07 21.26 8.89
N LEU A 235 33.28 20.47 8.14
CA LEU A 235 33.75 19.40 7.25
C LEU A 235 33.66 19.81 5.77
N SER A 236 34.26 19.01 4.89
CA SER A 236 34.41 19.33 3.46
C SER A 236 33.04 19.62 2.79
N LYS A 237 33.02 20.54 1.81
CA LYS A 237 31.80 20.88 1.04
C LYS A 237 31.07 19.64 0.51
N ARG A 238 31.83 18.65 0.01
CA ARG A 238 31.28 17.38 -0.51
C ARG A 238 30.52 16.59 0.56
N THR A 239 31.03 16.53 1.78
CA THR A 239 30.35 15.83 2.90
C THR A 239 29.06 16.54 3.27
N LEU A 240 29.08 17.88 3.33
CA LEU A 240 27.90 18.67 3.64
C LEU A 240 26.79 18.49 2.58
N GLU A 241 27.15 18.48 1.30
CA GLU A 241 26.22 18.23 0.20
C GLU A 241 25.58 16.85 0.28
N MET A 242 26.38 15.80 0.49
CA MET A 242 25.88 14.42 0.65
C MET A 242 24.90 14.30 1.82
N GLN A 243 25.24 14.87 2.99
CA GLN A 243 24.36 14.86 4.16
C GLN A 243 23.05 15.63 3.91
N THR A 244 23.13 16.76 3.21
CA THR A 244 21.95 17.53 2.82
C THR A 244 21.05 16.75 1.86
N GLN A 245 21.63 16.03 0.90
CA GLN A 245 20.89 15.16 -0.01
C GLN A 245 20.21 14.00 0.73
N LEU A 246 20.90 13.36 1.67
CA LEU A 246 20.32 12.30 2.50
C LEU A 246 19.13 12.81 3.31
N PHE A 247 19.24 14.00 3.91
CA PHE A 247 18.14 14.62 4.65
C PHE A 247 16.92 14.90 3.74
N LYS A 248 17.13 15.50 2.56
CA LYS A 248 16.06 15.74 1.59
C LYS A 248 15.39 14.44 1.16
N CYS A 249 16.17 13.39 0.92
CA CYS A 249 15.68 12.06 0.57
C CYS A 249 14.79 11.48 1.69
N ILE A 250 15.18 11.60 2.96
CA ILE A 250 14.38 11.12 4.11
C ILE A 250 13.05 11.85 4.20
N VAL A 251 13.05 13.18 4.06
CA VAL A 251 11.82 13.99 4.08
C VAL A 251 10.89 13.56 2.95
N ALA A 252 11.41 13.45 1.73
CA ALA A 252 10.65 12.98 0.57
C ALA A 252 10.07 11.58 0.78
N GLN A 253 10.89 10.61 1.21
CA GLN A 253 10.50 9.23 1.49
C GLN A 253 9.42 9.09 2.58
N THR A 254 9.13 10.14 3.34
CA THR A 254 8.11 10.13 4.40
C THR A 254 6.84 10.86 3.97
N LEU A 255 7.00 12.04 3.35
CA LEU A 255 5.86 12.81 2.85
C LEU A 255 5.09 12.04 1.79
N PHE A 256 5.79 11.40 0.85
CA PHE A 256 5.14 10.66 -0.24
C PHE A 256 4.21 9.55 0.28
N PRO A 257 4.66 8.59 1.10
CA PRO A 257 3.78 7.58 1.68
C PRO A 257 2.61 8.15 2.50
N MET A 258 2.81 9.24 3.26
CA MET A 258 1.70 9.85 4.01
C MET A 258 0.60 10.36 3.07
N PHE A 259 0.97 11.06 1.99
CA PHE A 259 -0.01 11.62 1.05
C PHE A 259 -0.61 10.58 0.10
N PHE A 260 0.17 9.60 -0.34
CA PHE A 260 -0.26 8.64 -1.35
C PHE A 260 -0.78 7.32 -0.76
N LEU A 261 -0.34 6.90 0.44
CA LEU A 261 -0.82 5.67 1.08
C LEU A 261 -1.72 5.94 2.28
N LEU A 262 -1.24 6.68 3.29
CA LEU A 262 -1.98 6.84 4.57
C LEU A 262 -3.31 7.56 4.36
N ILE A 263 -3.30 8.73 3.72
CA ILE A 263 -4.52 9.53 3.56
C ILE A 263 -5.57 8.77 2.72
N PRO A 264 -5.27 8.26 1.51
CA PRO A 264 -6.28 7.57 0.71
C PRO A 264 -6.83 6.30 1.38
N SER A 265 -5.97 5.49 2.01
CA SER A 265 -6.41 4.28 2.72
C SER A 265 -7.28 4.61 3.94
N GLY A 266 -6.87 5.60 4.74
CA GLY A 266 -7.67 6.10 5.86
C GLY A 266 -9.03 6.64 5.41
N CYS A 267 -9.08 7.39 4.31
CA CYS A 267 -10.34 7.84 3.71
C CYS A 267 -11.23 6.65 3.30
N ILE A 268 -10.70 5.65 2.58
CA ILE A 268 -11.47 4.48 2.14
C ILE A 268 -12.08 3.74 3.33
N LEU A 269 -11.31 3.52 4.39
CA LEU A 269 -11.77 2.74 5.54
C LEU A 269 -12.69 3.53 6.49
N LEU A 270 -12.48 4.84 6.65
CA LEU A 270 -13.18 5.64 7.65
C LEU A 270 -14.42 6.36 7.11
N PHE A 271 -14.46 6.73 5.82
CA PHE A 271 -15.60 7.47 5.26
C PHE A 271 -16.96 6.79 5.46
N PRO A 272 -17.09 5.47 5.29
CA PRO A 272 -18.37 4.78 5.51
C PRO A 272 -18.88 4.85 6.95
N LEU A 273 -18.00 4.99 7.95
CA LEU A 273 -18.42 5.16 9.36
C LEU A 273 -19.25 6.42 9.56
N PHE A 274 -18.98 7.44 8.74
CA PHE A 274 -19.68 8.72 8.74
C PHE A 274 -20.74 8.80 7.64
N LYS A 275 -20.99 7.69 6.92
CA LYS A 275 -21.84 7.63 5.73
C LYS A 275 -21.46 8.70 4.68
N PHE A 276 -20.17 9.00 4.59
CA PHE A 276 -19.66 10.04 3.71
C PHE A 276 -19.38 9.48 2.32
N GLU A 277 -20.03 10.04 1.31
CA GLU A 277 -19.85 9.68 -0.09
C GLU A 277 -19.09 10.81 -0.80
N PRO A 278 -17.80 10.63 -1.13
CA PRO A 278 -16.99 11.67 -1.76
C PRO A 278 -17.38 11.94 -3.23
N GLY A 279 -18.34 11.20 -3.77
CA GLY A 279 -18.84 11.38 -5.12
C GLY A 279 -17.73 11.14 -6.16
N PRO A 280 -17.56 12.01 -7.18
CA PRO A 280 -16.55 11.82 -8.23
C PRO A 280 -15.11 11.68 -7.71
N VAL A 281 -14.81 12.23 -6.52
CA VAL A 281 -13.48 12.17 -5.91
C VAL A 281 -13.10 10.73 -5.52
N GLU A 282 -14.06 9.82 -5.33
CA GLU A 282 -13.76 8.40 -5.03
C GLU A 282 -12.82 7.75 -6.06
N THR A 283 -12.91 8.20 -7.32
CA THR A 283 -12.16 7.64 -8.44
C THR A 283 -10.65 7.88 -8.38
N ILE A 284 -10.15 8.79 -7.52
CA ILE A 284 -8.73 9.11 -7.44
C ILE A 284 -7.97 8.34 -6.36
N PHE A 285 -8.66 7.73 -5.38
CA PHE A 285 -7.98 7.13 -4.23
C PHE A 285 -7.06 5.97 -4.61
N LEU A 286 -7.54 5.00 -5.38
CA LEU A 286 -6.73 3.87 -5.83
C LEU A 286 -5.61 4.30 -6.79
N PRO A 287 -5.84 5.21 -7.78
CA PRO A 287 -4.75 5.80 -8.57
C PRO A 287 -3.69 6.53 -7.75
N MET A 288 -4.08 7.27 -6.71
CA MET A 288 -3.11 7.92 -5.81
C MET A 288 -2.25 6.86 -5.09
N MET A 289 -2.86 5.81 -4.56
CA MET A 289 -2.13 4.71 -3.94
C MET A 289 -1.19 4.02 -4.93
N GLY A 290 -1.63 3.81 -6.17
CA GLY A 290 -0.80 3.28 -7.25
C GLY A 290 0.33 4.21 -7.67
N ALA A 291 0.17 5.53 -7.58
CA ALA A 291 1.23 6.48 -7.91
C ALA A 291 2.42 6.39 -6.93
N GLN A 292 2.20 5.90 -5.71
CA GLN A 292 3.28 5.68 -4.76
C GLN A 292 4.34 4.71 -5.29
N THR A 293 3.94 3.66 -6.01
CA THR A 293 4.91 2.66 -6.51
C THR A 293 5.85 3.28 -7.55
N VAL A 294 5.36 4.22 -8.35
CA VAL A 294 6.18 5.03 -9.28
C VAL A 294 7.21 5.85 -8.50
N VAL A 295 6.77 6.56 -7.45
CA VAL A 295 7.66 7.38 -6.61
C VAL A 295 8.74 6.52 -5.94
N ASP A 296 8.34 5.37 -5.38
CA ASP A 296 9.24 4.43 -4.72
C ASP A 296 10.26 3.79 -5.67
N SER A 297 9.99 3.75 -6.97
CA SER A 297 10.93 3.26 -7.97
C SER A 297 11.92 4.33 -8.40
N MET A 298 11.52 5.60 -8.41
CA MET A 298 12.41 6.71 -8.78
C MET A 298 13.49 6.99 -7.73
N VAL A 299 13.16 6.94 -6.44
CA VAL A 299 14.11 7.30 -5.37
C VAL A 299 15.36 6.39 -5.35
N PRO A 300 15.25 5.05 -5.42
CA PRO A 300 16.42 4.17 -5.47
C PRO A 300 17.22 4.29 -6.77
N MET A 301 16.61 4.65 -7.91
CA MET A 301 17.36 4.85 -9.15
C MET A 301 18.41 5.96 -9.01
N TYR A 302 18.10 7.04 -8.28
CA TYR A 302 19.06 8.08 -7.94
C TYR A 302 20.17 7.64 -6.98
N GLN A 303 19.96 6.56 -6.22
CA GLN A 303 20.96 6.02 -5.29
C GLN A 303 21.86 4.95 -5.92
N VAL A 304 21.35 4.20 -6.89
CA VAL A 304 22.08 3.09 -7.55
C VAL A 304 22.96 3.61 -8.69
N VAL A 305 22.62 4.74 -9.31
CA VAL A 305 23.46 5.39 -10.33
C VAL A 305 24.34 6.44 -9.63
N PRO A 306 25.66 6.23 -9.50
CA PRO A 306 26.57 7.22 -8.91
C PRO A 306 26.64 8.52 -9.73
#